data_AF-A0A6N9BD70-F1
#
_entry.id   AF-A0A6N9BD70-F1
#
_cell.length_a   1.000
_cell.length_b   1.000
_cell.length_c   1.000
_cell.angle_alpha   90.00
_cell.angle_beta   90.00
_cell.angle_gamma   90.00
#
_symmetry.space_group_name_H-M   'P 1'
#
loop_
_entity.id
_entity.type
_entity.pdbx_description
1 polymer ?
#
loop_
_entity_poly.entity_id
_entity_poly.type
_entity_poly.pdbx_seq_one_letter_code
_entity_poly.pdbx_strand_id
1 'polypeptide(L)'
;MRLGRGPLLHQHHPVGVGGVDGHLDAGAALHPGVLAHEGREHLDHRRPLAGPGLGSHHHQHRHAPLPLDCSRAATVYHRRRLGQAEKTVTSRPATDSAPGATLRLGAWVAGAPRTWSGEAARRAGSAFVDTAACMLAGAGDDAPRAAHAGVARWGAGGATVAGTPHRLAAPWAALVNGTAAHALDYDDVLEISNAHVSAVLVPALLALGEEREADGAACVDAFIVGVEIMARLGEALNMTHYFKGWHTTSTLGAPAAAAACARLLRLDAGTAAHALSLATSLASGAKRQFGTMAKPLHAGLA
;
A
#
# COMPACT_ATOMS: atom_id res chain seq x y z
N MET A 1 -59.55 -17.26 32.18
CA MET A 1 -58.82 -18.16 33.09
C MET A 1 -57.44 -17.53 33.32
N ARG A 2 -57.24 -16.89 34.51
CA ARG A 2 -56.03 -16.27 35.12
C ARG A 2 -55.14 -15.38 34.20
N LEU A 3 -55.07 -14.03 34.25
CA LEU A 3 -54.84 -13.04 35.35
C LEU A 3 -53.65 -13.43 36.25
N GLY A 4 -52.62 -12.65 36.58
CA GLY A 4 -52.19 -11.24 36.52
C GLY A 4 -50.91 -11.16 37.41
N ARG A 5 -50.00 -10.20 37.33
CA ARG A 5 -50.04 -8.88 38.00
C ARG A 5 -48.68 -8.18 37.77
N GLY A 6 -48.74 -6.85 37.69
CA GLY A 6 -47.62 -5.93 37.46
C GLY A 6 -46.82 -5.50 38.71
N PRO A 7 -46.07 -4.37 38.59
CA PRO A 7 -44.87 -4.02 39.36
C PRO A 7 -45.14 -3.06 40.53
N LEU A 8 -44.07 -2.64 41.26
CA LEU A 8 -43.84 -1.45 42.14
C LEU A 8 -42.65 -1.83 43.09
N LEU A 9 -41.65 -1.02 43.50
CA LEU A 9 -41.55 0.41 43.80
C LEU A 9 -40.06 0.86 43.93
N HIS A 10 -39.86 2.16 43.69
CA HIS A 10 -38.75 3.07 44.01
C HIS A 10 -37.89 2.77 45.25
N GLN A 11 -36.60 3.13 45.20
CA GLN A 11 -35.96 4.04 46.17
C GLN A 11 -34.86 4.93 45.52
N HIS A 12 -34.90 6.22 45.86
CA HIS A 12 -33.90 7.26 45.60
C HIS A 12 -32.81 7.25 46.68
N HIS A 13 -31.55 7.56 46.34
CA HIS A 13 -30.81 8.75 46.84
C HIS A 13 -29.39 8.86 46.22
N PRO A 14 -28.80 10.08 46.18
CA PRO A 14 -27.61 10.43 45.40
C PRO A 14 -26.32 10.57 46.23
N VAL A 15 -25.17 10.39 45.61
CA VAL A 15 -23.84 10.87 46.04
C VAL A 15 -23.07 11.07 44.73
N GLY A 16 -22.51 12.21 44.35
CA GLY A 16 -21.82 13.25 45.11
C GLY A 16 -20.52 13.48 44.32
N VAL A 17 -20.52 14.51 43.48
CA VAL A 17 -19.38 14.89 42.62
C VAL A 17 -18.31 15.51 43.52
N GLY A 18 -17.15 14.88 43.60
CA GLY A 18 -15.98 15.40 44.31
C GLY A 18 -14.80 15.44 43.35
N GLY A 19 -14.46 16.64 42.88
CA GLY A 19 -13.17 16.89 42.28
C GLY A 19 -12.09 16.99 43.36
N VAL A 20 -10.86 16.61 43.01
CA VAL A 20 -9.64 17.20 43.55
C VAL A 20 -8.51 16.99 42.55
N ASP A 21 -7.87 18.11 42.26
CA ASP A 21 -6.62 18.28 41.55
C ASP A 21 -5.47 17.48 42.16
N GLY A 22 -4.49 17.14 41.33
CA GLY A 22 -3.25 16.51 41.77
C GLY A 22 -2.26 16.32 40.64
N HIS A 23 -1.56 17.41 40.30
CA HIS A 23 -0.31 17.44 39.54
C HIS A 23 0.66 16.31 39.96
N LEU A 24 1.38 15.74 38.97
CA LEU A 24 2.84 15.74 38.94
C LEU A 24 3.36 15.39 37.53
N ASP A 25 4.20 16.30 37.04
CA ASP A 25 5.01 16.27 35.82
C ASP A 25 6.00 15.10 35.76
N ALA A 26 6.32 14.62 34.54
CA ALA A 26 7.65 14.79 33.93
C ALA A 26 7.81 14.03 32.59
N GLY A 27 7.88 14.80 31.49
CA GLY A 27 9.05 14.80 30.60
C GLY A 27 9.22 13.69 29.55
N ALA A 28 8.81 13.96 28.30
CA ALA A 28 9.67 13.77 27.13
C ALA A 28 9.18 14.69 25.98
N ALA A 29 10.11 15.48 25.45
CA ALA A 29 9.88 16.66 24.62
C ALA A 29 9.34 16.34 23.22
N LEU A 30 8.30 17.08 22.82
CA LEU A 30 7.82 17.21 21.46
C LEU A 30 8.67 18.24 20.71
N HIS A 31 9.18 17.86 19.54
CA HIS A 31 9.78 18.81 18.59
C HIS A 31 8.68 19.38 17.68
N PRO A 32 8.56 20.71 17.51
CA PRO A 32 7.54 21.30 16.67
C PRO A 32 8.04 21.54 15.23
N GLY A 33 7.14 21.39 14.27
CA GLY A 33 7.09 22.21 13.06
C GLY A 33 7.62 21.57 11.78
N VAL A 34 6.71 21.07 10.94
CA VAL A 34 6.74 21.31 9.50
C VAL A 34 5.30 21.56 9.03
N LEU A 35 5.11 22.73 8.42
CA LEU A 35 3.85 23.24 7.89
C LEU A 35 3.37 22.38 6.73
N ALA A 36 2.11 21.93 6.81
CA ALA A 36 1.36 21.42 5.69
C ALA A 36 1.17 22.54 4.65
N HIS A 37 1.69 22.33 3.43
CA HIS A 37 1.32 23.15 2.29
C HIS A 37 0.28 22.38 1.47
N GLU A 38 -0.99 22.67 1.74
CA GLU A 38 -2.11 22.22 0.91
C GLU A 38 -2.05 22.97 -0.44
N GLY A 39 -1.95 22.23 -1.54
CA GLY A 39 -2.22 22.72 -2.88
C GLY A 39 -3.62 22.30 -3.30
N ARG A 40 -4.65 23.03 -2.86
CA ARG A 40 -6.00 22.95 -3.43
C ARG A 40 -6.05 23.79 -4.70
N GLU A 41 -6.05 23.15 -5.87
CA GLU A 41 -6.39 23.85 -7.12
C GLU A 41 -7.90 23.81 -7.35
N HIS A 42 -8.55 24.94 -7.11
CA HIS A 42 -9.92 25.21 -7.53
C HIS A 42 -9.97 25.43 -9.04
N LEU A 43 -10.70 24.58 -9.77
CA LEU A 43 -11.14 24.83 -11.13
C LEU A 43 -12.38 25.73 -11.08
N ASP A 44 -12.21 27.03 -11.37
CA ASP A 44 -13.33 27.95 -11.62
C ASP A 44 -13.60 28.07 -13.13
N HIS A 45 -14.81 27.70 -13.52
CA HIS A 45 -15.37 27.89 -14.85
C HIS A 45 -16.25 29.13 -14.85
N ARG A 46 -15.82 30.21 -15.56
CA ARG A 46 -16.62 31.08 -16.48
C ARG A 46 -16.11 32.53 -16.52
N ARG A 47 -15.52 32.95 -17.65
CA ARG A 47 -16.02 34.03 -18.54
C ARG A 47 -15.03 34.35 -19.68
N PRO A 48 -15.52 34.72 -20.89
CA PRO A 48 -14.69 35.04 -22.05
C PRO A 48 -14.35 36.54 -22.13
N LEU A 49 -13.16 36.87 -22.66
CA LEU A 49 -12.84 38.22 -23.14
C LEU A 49 -12.49 38.16 -24.63
N ALA A 50 -13.13 39.02 -25.40
CA ALA A 50 -13.02 39.10 -26.85
C ALA A 50 -12.14 40.28 -27.30
N GLY A 51 -11.18 39.98 -28.18
CA GLY A 51 -10.67 40.82 -29.27
C GLY A 51 -9.43 41.72 -29.00
N PRO A 52 -8.69 42.16 -30.04
CA PRO A 52 -8.76 41.82 -31.48
C PRO A 52 -7.48 41.13 -32.02
N GLY A 53 -7.64 40.43 -33.14
CA GLY A 53 -6.59 39.59 -33.74
C GLY A 53 -5.54 40.31 -34.57
N LEU A 54 -4.47 39.58 -34.89
CA LEU A 54 -3.58 39.72 -36.05
C LEU A 54 -2.58 38.54 -36.05
N GLY A 55 -2.39 37.89 -37.20
CA GLY A 55 -1.20 37.08 -37.49
C GLY A 55 -1.33 35.56 -37.41
N SER A 56 -1.78 34.93 -38.49
CA SER A 56 -1.65 33.49 -38.72
C SER A 56 -0.19 33.10 -39.01
N HIS A 57 0.49 32.50 -38.02
CA HIS A 57 1.73 31.76 -38.24
C HIS A 57 1.54 30.29 -37.87
N HIS A 58 1.31 29.46 -38.88
CA HIS A 58 1.47 28.01 -38.80
C HIS A 58 2.95 27.67 -38.55
N HIS A 59 3.34 27.45 -37.29
CA HIS A 59 4.53 26.68 -36.98
C HIS A 59 4.12 25.23 -36.69
N GLN A 60 4.21 24.42 -37.74
CA GLN A 60 4.18 22.96 -37.63
C GLN A 60 5.37 22.50 -36.77
N HIS A 61 5.12 22.08 -35.54
CA HIS A 61 6.08 21.30 -34.78
C HIS A 61 6.22 19.91 -35.42
N ARG A 62 7.21 19.76 -36.29
CA ARG A 62 7.67 18.45 -36.75
C ARG A 62 8.39 17.76 -35.59
N HIS A 63 7.74 16.79 -34.95
CA HIS A 63 8.44 15.82 -34.12
C HIS A 63 9.29 14.93 -35.03
N ALA A 64 10.61 15.17 -35.06
CA ALA A 64 11.55 14.19 -35.60
C ALA A 64 11.70 13.06 -34.57
N PRO A 65 11.49 11.79 -34.92
CA PRO A 65 11.81 10.68 -34.03
C PRO A 65 13.33 10.63 -33.83
N LEU A 66 13.77 10.61 -32.56
CA LEU A 66 15.16 10.28 -32.22
C LEU A 66 15.43 8.83 -32.66
N PRO A 67 16.47 8.56 -33.47
CA PRO A 67 16.79 7.19 -33.85
C PRO A 67 17.29 6.42 -32.63
N LEU A 68 16.57 5.37 -32.25
CA LEU A 68 17.07 4.35 -31.33
C LEU A 68 18.14 3.55 -32.06
N ASP A 69 19.40 3.92 -31.86
CA ASP A 69 20.55 3.21 -32.39
C ASP A 69 20.80 1.90 -31.60
N CYS A 70 20.31 0.78 -32.13
CA CYS A 70 20.53 -0.56 -31.58
C CYS A 70 21.99 -1.05 -31.73
N SER A 71 22.86 -0.37 -32.48
CA SER A 71 24.25 -0.84 -32.71
C SER A 71 25.13 -0.76 -31.45
N ARG A 72 24.77 0.11 -30.50
CA ARG A 72 25.43 0.18 -29.17
C ARG A 72 25.12 -1.03 -28.28
N ALA A 73 23.95 -1.66 -28.41
CA ALA A 73 23.59 -2.84 -27.62
C ALA A 73 24.42 -4.08 -28.00
N ALA A 74 24.74 -4.24 -29.29
CA ALA A 74 25.56 -5.35 -29.78
C ALA A 74 27.03 -5.25 -29.30
N THR A 75 27.54 -4.02 -29.13
CA THR A 75 28.94 -3.78 -28.71
C THR A 75 29.19 -4.18 -27.26
N VAL A 76 28.17 -4.02 -26.39
CA VAL A 76 28.24 -4.44 -24.97
C VAL A 76 28.22 -5.96 -24.85
N TYR A 77 27.48 -6.66 -25.73
CA TYR A 77 27.37 -8.11 -25.67
C TYR A 77 28.65 -8.84 -26.14
N HIS A 78 29.34 -8.31 -27.15
CA HIS A 78 30.50 -9.00 -27.73
C HIS A 78 31.82 -8.84 -26.95
N ARG A 79 31.98 -7.78 -26.15
CA ARG A 79 33.24 -7.56 -25.40
C ARG A 79 33.46 -8.53 -24.23
N ARG A 80 32.42 -9.24 -23.77
CA ARG A 80 32.49 -10.12 -22.59
C ARG A 80 32.94 -11.56 -22.87
N ARG A 81 33.14 -11.95 -24.13
CA ARG A 81 33.48 -13.35 -24.50
C ARG A 81 34.98 -13.64 -24.63
N LEU A 82 35.86 -12.65 -24.51
CA LEU A 82 37.32 -12.81 -24.65
C LEU A 82 38.12 -12.65 -23.35
N GLY A 83 37.46 -12.77 -22.19
CA GLY A 83 38.13 -12.76 -20.90
C GLY A 83 37.32 -13.52 -19.87
N GLN A 84 37.34 -14.86 -19.95
CA GLN A 84 36.92 -15.69 -18.81
C GLN A 84 37.98 -15.57 -17.72
N ALA A 85 37.87 -14.54 -16.89
CA ALA A 85 38.33 -14.65 -15.52
C ALA A 85 37.32 -15.59 -14.82
N GLU A 86 37.82 -16.69 -14.27
CA GLU A 86 37.08 -17.51 -13.31
C GLU A 86 36.39 -16.57 -12.31
N LYS A 87 35.06 -16.64 -12.22
CA LYS A 87 34.35 -16.08 -11.08
C LYS A 87 34.66 -16.97 -9.89
N THR A 88 35.80 -16.75 -9.26
CA THR A 88 36.03 -17.24 -7.91
C THR A 88 34.97 -16.57 -7.04
N VAL A 89 33.92 -17.33 -6.70
CA VAL A 89 33.00 -16.95 -5.65
C VAL A 89 33.83 -17.01 -4.38
N THR A 90 34.45 -15.89 -4.02
CA THR A 90 35.07 -15.72 -2.71
C THR A 90 33.92 -15.73 -1.71
N SER A 91 33.63 -16.91 -1.16
CA SER A 91 32.76 -17.04 0.00
C SER A 91 33.35 -16.16 1.08
N ARG A 92 32.66 -15.06 1.40
CA ARG A 92 33.03 -14.19 2.52
C ARG A 92 33.09 -15.09 3.76
N PRO A 93 34.19 -15.06 4.55
CA PRO A 93 34.23 -15.86 5.78
C PRO A 93 33.02 -15.49 6.63
N ALA A 94 32.32 -16.51 7.14
CA ALA A 94 31.19 -16.36 8.04
C ALA A 94 31.73 -15.79 9.36
N THR A 95 31.88 -14.46 9.41
CA THR A 95 31.94 -13.76 10.67
C THR A 95 30.58 -13.89 11.31
N ASP A 96 30.58 -14.11 12.63
CA ASP A 96 29.42 -14.14 13.52
C ASP A 96 28.72 -12.76 13.56
N SER A 97 28.22 -12.37 12.39
CA SER A 97 27.67 -11.06 12.09
C SER A 97 26.17 -11.19 12.15
N ALA A 98 25.54 -10.23 12.86
CA ALA A 98 24.11 -10.19 13.05
C ALA A 98 23.37 -10.49 11.72
N PRO A 99 22.30 -11.31 11.76
CA PRO A 99 21.60 -11.75 10.55
C PRO A 99 21.26 -10.55 9.67
N GLY A 100 21.41 -10.71 8.35
CA GLY A 100 21.17 -9.65 7.37
C GLY A 100 19.77 -9.05 7.50
N ALA A 101 19.59 -7.80 7.05
CA ALA A 101 18.34 -7.04 7.24
C ALA A 101 17.08 -7.83 6.78
N THR A 102 17.15 -8.48 5.62
CA THR A 102 16.05 -9.32 5.09
C THR A 102 15.70 -10.48 6.02
N LEU A 103 16.70 -11.15 6.62
CA LEU A 103 16.46 -12.24 7.57
C LEU A 103 15.83 -11.73 8.87
N ARG A 104 16.22 -10.54 9.34
CA ARG A 104 15.59 -9.91 10.52
C ARG A 104 14.13 -9.54 10.24
N LEU A 105 13.83 -9.02 9.05
CA LEU A 105 12.44 -8.73 8.66
C LEU A 105 11.62 -10.02 8.55
N GLY A 106 12.16 -11.08 7.94
CA GLY A 106 11.49 -12.40 7.91
C GLY A 106 11.22 -12.97 9.30
N ALA A 107 12.20 -12.87 10.21
CA ALA A 107 12.04 -13.26 11.60
C ALA A 107 10.96 -12.43 12.33
N TRP A 108 10.90 -11.12 12.09
CA TRP A 108 9.84 -10.26 12.63
C TRP A 108 8.47 -10.67 12.10
N VAL A 109 8.31 -10.89 10.79
CA VAL A 109 7.05 -11.31 10.18
C VAL A 109 6.54 -12.62 10.81
N ALA A 110 7.41 -13.62 10.93
CA ALA A 110 7.02 -14.91 11.51
C ALA A 110 6.77 -14.81 13.03
N GLY A 111 7.59 -14.04 13.75
CA GLY A 111 7.67 -14.02 15.21
C GLY A 111 6.95 -12.88 15.92
N ALA A 112 6.38 -11.91 15.20
CA ALA A 112 5.65 -10.80 15.82
C ALA A 112 4.49 -11.33 16.70
N PRO A 113 4.16 -10.66 17.82
CA PRO A 113 3.01 -11.01 18.66
C PRO A 113 1.74 -11.12 17.83
N ARG A 114 0.83 -12.04 18.21
CA ARG A 114 -0.51 -12.17 17.58
C ARG A 114 -1.59 -11.42 18.36
N THR A 115 -1.23 -10.85 19.50
CA THR A 115 -2.10 -10.07 20.36
C THR A 115 -1.63 -8.63 20.33
N TRP A 116 -2.49 -7.75 19.82
CA TRP A 116 -2.21 -6.33 19.64
C TRP A 116 -2.98 -5.50 20.67
N SER A 117 -2.54 -4.27 20.90
CA SER A 117 -3.30 -3.34 21.74
C SER A 117 -4.69 -3.11 21.14
N GLY A 118 -5.67 -2.79 21.99
CA GLY A 118 -7.02 -2.48 21.52
C GLY A 118 -7.04 -1.33 20.51
N GLU A 119 -6.14 -0.35 20.66
CA GLU A 119 -6.00 0.74 19.70
C GLU A 119 -5.46 0.28 18.35
N ALA A 120 -4.41 -0.55 18.32
CA ALA A 120 -3.87 -1.08 17.07
C ALA A 120 -4.91 -1.91 16.30
N ALA A 121 -5.64 -2.78 17.00
CA ALA A 121 -6.71 -3.58 16.41
C ALA A 121 -7.85 -2.69 15.87
N ARG A 122 -8.25 -1.66 16.62
CA ARG A 122 -9.29 -0.70 16.21
C ARG A 122 -8.87 0.08 14.97
N ARG A 123 -7.63 0.58 14.92
CA ARG A 123 -7.08 1.33 13.77
C ARG A 123 -6.99 0.44 12.52
N ALA A 124 -6.52 -0.79 12.67
CA ALA A 124 -6.52 -1.77 11.59
C ALA A 124 -7.94 -2.01 11.07
N GLY A 125 -8.90 -2.26 11.97
CA GLY A 125 -10.31 -2.42 11.59
C GLY A 125 -10.88 -1.20 10.84
N SER A 126 -10.58 0.02 11.30
CA SER A 126 -10.95 1.24 10.58
C SER A 126 -10.33 1.33 9.18
N ALA A 127 -9.05 0.95 9.02
CA ALA A 127 -8.38 0.93 7.73
C ALA A 127 -9.02 -0.06 6.74
N PHE A 128 -9.45 -1.24 7.21
CA PHE A 128 -10.22 -2.19 6.39
C PHE A 128 -11.56 -1.61 5.92
N VAL A 129 -12.30 -0.95 6.82
CA VAL A 129 -13.59 -0.33 6.49
C VAL A 129 -13.41 0.82 5.50
N ASP A 130 -12.45 1.70 5.77
CA ASP A 130 -12.11 2.84 4.91
C ASP A 130 -11.69 2.40 3.50
N THR A 131 -10.78 1.43 3.42
CA THR A 131 -10.30 0.93 2.13
C THR A 131 -11.39 0.17 1.37
N ALA A 132 -12.24 -0.59 2.06
CA ALA A 132 -13.38 -1.24 1.41
C ALA A 132 -14.36 -0.20 0.81
N ALA A 133 -14.57 0.92 1.50
CA ALA A 133 -15.37 2.03 0.96
C ALA A 133 -14.71 2.64 -0.29
N CYS A 134 -13.39 2.87 -0.26
CA CYS A 134 -12.63 3.36 -1.41
C CYS A 134 -12.69 2.39 -2.60
N MET A 135 -12.55 1.07 -2.36
CA MET A 135 -12.69 0.03 -3.37
C MET A 135 -14.06 0.07 -4.05
N LEU A 136 -15.13 0.18 -3.27
CA LEU A 136 -16.50 0.23 -3.80
C LEU A 136 -16.77 1.53 -4.57
N ALA A 137 -16.29 2.66 -4.06
CA ALA A 137 -16.44 3.96 -4.72
C ALA A 137 -15.64 4.01 -6.03
N GLY A 138 -14.43 3.46 -6.05
CA GLY A 138 -13.54 3.43 -7.21
C GLY A 138 -13.83 2.33 -8.23
N ALA A 139 -14.60 1.29 -7.89
CA ALA A 139 -14.80 0.10 -8.75
C ALA A 139 -15.32 0.42 -10.17
N GLY A 140 -16.08 1.51 -10.31
CA GLY A 140 -16.63 1.97 -11.59
C GLY A 140 -15.68 2.79 -12.46
N ASP A 141 -14.52 3.20 -11.95
CA ASP A 141 -13.55 4.04 -12.65
C ASP A 141 -12.85 3.30 -13.80
N ASP A 142 -12.30 4.05 -14.76
CA ASP A 142 -11.67 3.51 -15.96
C ASP A 142 -10.47 2.60 -15.64
N ALA A 143 -9.63 2.98 -14.66
CA ALA A 143 -8.44 2.21 -14.30
C ALA A 143 -8.76 0.80 -13.78
N PRO A 144 -9.59 0.60 -12.73
CA PRO A 144 -9.93 -0.74 -12.24
C PRO A 144 -10.73 -1.55 -13.26
N ARG A 145 -11.58 -0.91 -14.09
CA ARG A 145 -12.27 -1.61 -15.19
C ARG A 145 -11.31 -2.14 -16.24
N ALA A 146 -10.33 -1.34 -16.65
CA ALA A 146 -9.29 -1.76 -17.58
C ALA A 146 -8.41 -2.86 -16.98
N ALA A 147 -8.04 -2.75 -15.70
CA ALA A 147 -7.30 -3.78 -14.98
C ALA A 147 -8.09 -5.11 -14.95
N HIS A 148 -9.37 -5.07 -14.58
CA HIS A 148 -10.24 -6.25 -14.58
C HIS A 148 -10.33 -6.88 -15.96
N ALA A 149 -10.60 -6.10 -17.01
CA ALA A 149 -10.64 -6.61 -18.38
C ALA A 149 -9.32 -7.27 -18.81
N GLY A 150 -8.17 -6.75 -18.35
CA GLY A 150 -6.85 -7.30 -18.62
C GLY A 150 -6.61 -8.67 -17.98
N VAL A 151 -7.11 -8.89 -16.76
CA VAL A 151 -6.88 -10.12 -15.98
C VAL A 151 -8.04 -11.10 -15.98
N ALA A 152 -9.20 -10.75 -16.53
CA ALA A 152 -10.43 -11.56 -16.47
C ALA A 152 -10.28 -13.01 -16.97
N ARG A 153 -9.31 -13.25 -17.88
CA ARG A 153 -9.02 -14.57 -18.45
C ARG A 153 -7.84 -15.29 -17.80
N TRP A 154 -7.21 -14.73 -16.78
CA TRP A 154 -5.97 -15.25 -16.18
C TRP A 154 -6.19 -16.20 -14.99
N GLY A 155 -7.45 -16.53 -14.70
CA GLY A 155 -7.80 -17.58 -13.74
C GLY A 155 -8.99 -17.17 -12.89
N ALA A 156 -10.04 -18.01 -12.92
CA ALA A 156 -11.12 -17.95 -11.94
C ALA A 156 -10.61 -18.44 -10.57
N GLY A 157 -11.18 -17.93 -9.49
CA GLY A 157 -10.79 -18.30 -8.13
C GLY A 157 -11.82 -17.85 -7.11
N GLY A 158 -11.44 -17.96 -5.83
CA GLY A 158 -12.33 -17.70 -4.72
C GLY A 158 -12.53 -16.22 -4.38
N ALA A 159 -11.68 -15.32 -4.87
CA ALA A 159 -11.60 -13.94 -4.37
C ALA A 159 -12.52 -12.96 -5.11
N THR A 160 -13.27 -12.15 -4.36
CA THR A 160 -14.24 -11.16 -4.86
C THR A 160 -13.56 -10.01 -5.59
N VAL A 161 -14.12 -9.61 -6.74
CA VAL A 161 -13.81 -8.32 -7.38
C VAL A 161 -14.86 -7.29 -6.95
N ALA A 162 -14.43 -6.28 -6.19
CA ALA A 162 -15.32 -5.31 -5.55
C ALA A 162 -16.20 -4.58 -6.57
N GLY A 163 -17.48 -4.35 -6.20
CA GLY A 163 -18.45 -3.69 -7.06
C GLY A 163 -18.96 -4.54 -8.24
N THR A 164 -18.61 -5.83 -8.32
CA THR A 164 -19.01 -6.72 -9.41
C THR A 164 -19.46 -8.09 -8.90
N PRO A 165 -20.16 -8.91 -9.71
CA PRO A 165 -20.46 -10.30 -9.37
C PRO A 165 -19.29 -11.27 -9.65
N HIS A 166 -18.13 -10.77 -10.10
CA HIS A 166 -17.03 -11.61 -10.55
C HIS A 166 -16.11 -12.03 -9.41
N ARG A 167 -15.50 -13.21 -9.58
CA ARG A 167 -14.45 -13.72 -8.72
C ARG A 167 -13.24 -14.15 -9.55
N LEU A 168 -12.05 -13.93 -9.01
CA LEU A 168 -10.77 -14.26 -9.65
C LEU A 168 -9.87 -15.00 -8.66
N ALA A 169 -8.76 -15.54 -9.16
CA ALA A 169 -7.67 -15.96 -8.29
C ALA A 169 -7.16 -14.75 -7.47
N ALA A 170 -6.74 -14.98 -6.22
CA ALA A 170 -6.41 -13.94 -5.26
C ALA A 170 -5.45 -12.86 -5.79
N PRO A 171 -4.35 -13.18 -6.51
CA PRO A 171 -3.46 -12.16 -7.05
C PRO A 171 -4.15 -11.20 -8.02
N TRP A 172 -5.10 -11.70 -8.83
CA TRP A 172 -5.82 -10.90 -9.82
C TRP A 172 -6.96 -10.10 -9.19
N ALA A 173 -7.65 -10.67 -8.21
CA ALA A 173 -8.63 -9.92 -7.43
C ALA A 173 -7.95 -8.79 -6.64
N ALA A 174 -6.80 -9.06 -6.00
CA ALA A 174 -6.00 -8.05 -5.30
C ALA A 174 -5.56 -6.93 -6.25
N LEU A 175 -5.11 -7.27 -7.46
CA LEU A 175 -4.71 -6.28 -8.46
C LEU A 175 -5.86 -5.33 -8.83
N VAL A 176 -7.03 -5.88 -9.13
CA VAL A 176 -8.19 -5.06 -9.50
C VAL A 176 -8.67 -4.23 -8.31
N ASN A 177 -8.76 -4.84 -7.13
CA ASN A 177 -9.25 -4.20 -5.93
C ASN A 177 -8.29 -3.12 -5.41
N GLY A 178 -6.98 -3.31 -5.49
CA GLY A 178 -5.98 -2.28 -5.15
C GLY A 178 -5.98 -1.13 -6.15
N THR A 179 -6.20 -1.43 -7.43
CA THR A 179 -6.44 -0.38 -8.43
C THR A 179 -7.70 0.41 -8.11
N ALA A 180 -8.78 -0.25 -7.69
CA ALA A 180 -10.03 0.41 -7.31
C ALA A 180 -9.90 1.23 -6.02
N ALA A 181 -9.22 0.70 -5.00
CA ALA A 181 -8.98 1.38 -3.72
C ALA A 181 -8.27 2.72 -3.93
N HIS A 182 -7.33 2.77 -4.87
CA HIS A 182 -6.50 3.95 -5.13
C HIS A 182 -6.99 4.79 -6.33
N ALA A 183 -8.15 4.45 -6.93
CA ALA A 183 -8.63 5.09 -8.16
C ALA A 183 -8.98 6.58 -7.97
N LEU A 184 -9.57 6.90 -6.82
CA LEU A 184 -10.08 8.25 -6.52
C LEU A 184 -9.12 9.08 -5.66
N ASP A 185 -8.00 8.49 -5.22
CA ASP A 185 -7.04 9.12 -4.31
C ASP A 185 -7.66 9.55 -2.96
N TYR A 186 -8.63 8.75 -2.49
CA TYR A 186 -9.38 8.95 -1.23
C TYR A 186 -8.86 8.11 -0.07
N ASP A 187 -8.05 7.11 -0.38
CA ASP A 187 -7.46 6.16 0.55
C ASP A 187 -6.41 6.79 1.48
N ASP A 188 -6.19 6.14 2.62
CA ASP A 188 -5.31 6.63 3.68
C ASP A 188 -3.84 6.81 3.26
N VAL A 189 -3.09 7.54 4.11
CA VAL A 189 -1.66 7.78 3.93
C VAL A 189 -0.92 7.42 5.22
N LEU A 190 0.11 6.60 5.08
CA LEU A 190 1.11 6.37 6.11
C LEU A 190 2.27 7.35 5.92
N GLU A 191 2.27 8.40 6.75
CA GLU A 191 3.17 9.55 6.65
C GLU A 191 4.65 9.16 6.62
N ILE A 192 5.07 8.25 7.50
CA ILE A 192 6.48 7.85 7.64
C ILE A 192 7.07 7.21 6.38
N SER A 193 6.22 6.57 5.55
CA SER A 193 6.58 6.01 4.26
C SER A 193 6.14 6.86 3.07
N ASN A 194 5.40 7.94 3.33
CA ASN A 194 4.70 8.75 2.33
C ASN A 194 3.97 7.85 1.31
N ALA A 195 3.21 6.87 1.78
CA ALA A 195 2.64 5.80 0.97
C ALA A 195 1.19 5.53 1.36
N HIS A 196 0.38 5.14 0.39
CA HIS A 196 -1.00 4.72 0.62
C HIS A 196 -1.03 3.24 1.02
N VAL A 197 -0.87 2.97 2.31
CA VAL A 197 -0.59 1.62 2.81
C VAL A 197 -1.79 0.70 2.69
N SER A 198 -2.99 1.20 3.01
CA SER A 198 -4.16 0.32 3.10
C SER A 198 -4.69 -0.07 1.72
N ALA A 199 -4.59 0.81 0.72
CA ALA A 199 -4.92 0.50 -0.67
C ALA A 199 -4.05 -0.61 -1.30
N VAL A 200 -2.92 -0.94 -0.69
CA VAL A 200 -2.10 -2.10 -1.07
C VAL A 200 -2.44 -3.31 -0.21
N LEU A 201 -2.38 -3.16 1.12
CA LEU A 201 -2.45 -4.31 2.03
C LEU A 201 -3.85 -4.90 2.15
N VAL A 202 -4.90 -4.06 2.23
CA VAL A 202 -6.27 -4.55 2.45
C VAL A 202 -6.75 -5.39 1.27
N PRO A 203 -6.62 -4.97 -0.01
CA PRO A 203 -6.99 -5.78 -1.16
C PRO A 203 -6.27 -7.13 -1.23
N ALA A 204 -4.96 -7.14 -0.94
CA ALA A 204 -4.15 -8.36 -0.92
C ALA A 204 -4.63 -9.35 0.17
N LEU A 205 -4.89 -8.83 1.38
CA LEU A 205 -5.33 -9.64 2.52
C LEU A 205 -6.77 -10.14 2.38
N LEU A 206 -7.68 -9.31 1.85
CA LEU A 206 -9.06 -9.76 1.59
C LEU A 206 -9.09 -10.84 0.51
N ALA A 207 -8.36 -10.63 -0.60
CA ALA A 207 -8.34 -11.61 -1.68
C ALA A 207 -7.73 -12.96 -1.24
N LEU A 208 -6.58 -12.92 -0.57
CA LEU A 208 -5.94 -14.13 -0.04
C LEU A 208 -6.75 -14.75 1.10
N GLY A 209 -7.35 -13.92 1.95
CA GLY A 209 -8.17 -14.35 3.07
C GLY A 209 -9.43 -15.10 2.61
N GLU A 210 -10.11 -14.62 1.56
CA GLU A 210 -11.24 -15.34 0.96
C GLU A 210 -10.82 -16.71 0.40
N GLU A 211 -9.68 -16.80 -0.30
CA GLU A 211 -9.20 -18.09 -0.82
C GLU A 211 -8.69 -19.07 0.23
N ARG A 212 -8.32 -18.56 1.42
CA ARG A 212 -7.78 -19.38 2.52
C ARG A 212 -8.76 -19.51 3.68
N GLU A 213 -9.98 -19.00 3.51
CA GLU A 213 -11.02 -18.96 4.54
C GLU A 213 -10.49 -18.38 5.87
N ALA A 214 -9.67 -17.34 5.78
CA ALA A 214 -9.06 -16.70 6.95
C ALA A 214 -10.11 -15.87 7.70
N ASP A 215 -10.04 -15.91 9.04
CA ASP A 215 -10.86 -15.04 9.86
C ASP A 215 -10.37 -13.58 9.85
N GLY A 216 -11.25 -12.66 10.22
CA GLY A 216 -10.93 -11.23 10.25
C GLY A 216 -9.80 -10.88 11.24
N ALA A 217 -9.64 -11.64 12.32
CA ALA A 217 -8.58 -11.41 13.30
C ALA A 217 -7.19 -11.72 12.71
N ALA A 218 -7.07 -12.78 11.91
CA ALA A 218 -5.86 -13.11 11.18
C ALA A 218 -5.52 -12.05 10.11
N CYS A 219 -6.53 -11.51 9.42
CA CYS A 219 -6.34 -10.39 8.49
C CYS A 219 -5.86 -9.11 9.21
N VAL A 220 -6.44 -8.79 10.38
CA VAL A 220 -5.99 -7.64 11.20
C VAL A 220 -4.56 -7.83 11.69
N ASP A 221 -4.20 -9.01 12.19
CA ASP A 221 -2.83 -9.34 12.60
C ASP A 221 -1.84 -9.21 11.42
N ALA A 222 -2.19 -9.76 10.26
CA ALA A 222 -1.37 -9.66 9.05
C ALA A 222 -1.21 -8.23 8.55
N PHE A 223 -2.28 -7.43 8.61
CA PHE A 223 -2.27 -6.02 8.24
C PHE A 223 -1.32 -5.22 9.12
N ILE A 224 -1.39 -5.37 10.45
CA ILE A 224 -0.50 -4.65 11.38
C ILE A 224 0.97 -4.99 11.10
N VAL A 225 1.28 -6.27 10.85
CA VAL A 225 2.64 -6.69 10.48
C VAL A 225 3.08 -6.06 9.15
N GLY A 226 2.21 -6.01 8.14
CA GLY A 226 2.49 -5.37 6.85
C GLY A 226 2.73 -3.87 6.96
N VAL A 227 1.90 -3.16 7.73
CA VAL A 227 2.05 -1.72 8.02
C VAL A 227 3.41 -1.45 8.66
N GLU A 228 3.82 -2.26 9.64
CA GLU A 228 5.12 -2.12 10.29
C GLU A 228 6.27 -2.30 9.30
N ILE A 229 6.20 -3.30 8.41
CA ILE A 229 7.21 -3.51 7.38
C ILE A 229 7.29 -2.31 6.43
N MET A 230 6.16 -1.78 5.97
CA MET A 230 6.15 -0.58 5.13
C MET A 230 6.75 0.63 5.86
N ALA A 231 6.42 0.82 7.14
CA ALA A 231 6.95 1.90 7.96
C ALA A 231 8.49 1.82 8.06
N ARG A 232 9.04 0.64 8.38
CA ARG A 232 10.50 0.44 8.49
C ARG A 232 11.23 0.64 7.16
N LEU A 233 10.62 0.24 6.04
CA LEU A 233 11.18 0.49 4.72
C LEU A 233 11.12 1.99 4.37
N GLY A 234 10.04 2.67 4.75
CA GLY A 234 9.87 4.11 4.63
C GLY A 234 10.95 4.89 5.39
N GLU A 235 11.17 4.56 6.67
CA GLU A 235 12.24 5.13 7.48
C GLU A 235 13.62 4.92 6.85
N ALA A 236 13.90 3.70 6.37
CA ALA A 236 15.20 3.35 5.80
C ALA A 236 15.50 4.11 4.50
N LEU A 237 14.49 4.29 3.63
CA LEU A 237 14.66 4.96 2.34
C LEU A 237 14.47 6.47 2.40
N ASN A 238 13.71 6.96 3.39
CA ASN A 238 13.31 8.35 3.61
C ASN A 238 12.73 9.04 2.36
N MET A 239 12.47 10.36 2.47
CA MET A 239 11.88 11.14 1.38
C MET A 239 12.77 11.24 0.13
N THR A 240 14.07 10.93 0.23
CA THR A 240 14.98 10.92 -0.93
C THR A 240 14.49 9.97 -2.02
N HIS A 241 13.94 8.81 -1.66
CA HIS A 241 13.40 7.86 -2.62
C HIS A 241 12.22 8.44 -3.41
N TYR A 242 11.29 9.08 -2.71
CA TYR A 242 10.15 9.78 -3.32
C TYR A 242 10.60 10.96 -4.20
N PHE A 243 11.57 11.76 -3.76
CA PHE A 243 12.08 12.89 -4.53
C PHE A 243 12.89 12.47 -5.77
N LYS A 244 13.48 11.28 -5.78
CA LYS A 244 14.09 10.67 -6.96
C LYS A 244 13.08 10.24 -8.04
N GLY A 245 11.78 10.32 -7.76
CA GLY A 245 10.73 10.07 -8.74
C GLY A 245 10.04 8.72 -8.59
N TRP A 246 10.26 7.98 -7.49
CA TRP A 246 9.60 6.71 -7.24
C TRP A 246 8.29 6.87 -6.48
N HIS A 247 7.29 6.08 -6.85
CA HIS A 247 6.04 5.99 -6.10
C HIS A 247 6.24 5.00 -4.93
N THR A 248 6.35 5.56 -3.74
CA THR A 248 6.55 4.83 -2.46
C THR A 248 5.44 3.81 -2.20
N THR A 249 4.18 4.14 -2.51
CA THR A 249 3.04 3.20 -2.42
C THR A 249 3.32 1.86 -3.09
N SER A 250 3.95 1.84 -4.27
CA SER A 250 4.20 0.58 -4.99
C SER A 250 5.58 -0.01 -4.70
N THR A 251 6.61 0.83 -4.67
CA THR A 251 7.97 0.37 -4.39
C THR A 251 8.16 -0.18 -2.97
N LEU A 252 7.45 0.36 -1.98
CA LEU A 252 7.41 -0.17 -0.61
C LEU A 252 6.22 -1.11 -0.40
N GLY A 253 5.14 -0.91 -1.16
CA GLY A 253 3.96 -1.76 -1.19
C GLY A 253 4.28 -3.23 -1.43
N ALA A 254 5.00 -3.53 -2.50
CA ALA A 254 5.27 -4.92 -2.89
C ALA A 254 5.90 -5.76 -1.75
N PRO A 255 7.03 -5.35 -1.13
CA PRO A 255 7.59 -6.11 -0.01
C PRO A 255 6.70 -6.09 1.25
N ALA A 256 5.90 -5.05 1.48
CA ALA A 256 4.97 -4.99 2.61
C ALA A 256 3.76 -5.93 2.43
N ALA A 257 3.19 -5.99 1.23
CA ALA A 257 2.13 -6.92 0.86
C ALA A 257 2.62 -8.36 0.97
N ALA A 258 3.84 -8.65 0.50
CA ALA A 258 4.46 -9.95 0.67
C ALA A 258 4.63 -10.33 2.15
N ALA A 259 5.02 -9.39 3.01
CA ALA A 259 5.11 -9.62 4.45
C ALA A 259 3.74 -9.89 5.10
N ALA A 260 2.72 -9.11 4.75
CA ALA A 260 1.36 -9.30 5.24
C ALA A 260 0.79 -10.67 4.81
N CYS A 261 0.93 -11.02 3.54
CA CYS A 261 0.51 -12.33 3.02
C CYS A 261 1.31 -13.49 3.65
N ALA A 262 2.62 -13.33 3.84
CA ALA A 262 3.44 -14.32 4.55
C ALA A 262 2.97 -14.52 6.00
N ARG A 263 2.58 -13.43 6.68
CA ARG A 263 2.01 -13.48 8.03
C ARG A 263 0.68 -14.22 8.07
N LEU A 264 -0.22 -13.92 7.12
CA LEU A 264 -1.51 -14.58 6.99
C LEU A 264 -1.37 -16.08 6.70
N LEU A 265 -0.43 -16.45 5.84
CA LEU A 265 -0.09 -17.83 5.49
C LEU A 265 0.71 -18.56 6.57
N ARG A 266 1.12 -17.86 7.65
CA ARG A 266 1.92 -18.40 8.76
C ARG A 266 3.24 -19.03 8.28
N LEU A 267 3.89 -18.39 7.31
CA LEU A 267 5.20 -18.83 6.81
C LEU A 267 6.26 -18.73 7.92
N ASP A 268 7.23 -19.64 7.91
CA ASP A 268 8.40 -19.56 8.79
C ASP A 268 9.30 -18.36 8.43
N ALA A 269 10.22 -18.02 9.33
CA ALA A 269 11.08 -16.85 9.18
C ALA A 269 11.93 -16.85 7.88
N GLY A 270 12.42 -18.03 7.47
CA GLY A 270 13.21 -18.18 6.25
C GLY A 270 12.37 -17.99 5.00
N THR A 271 11.21 -18.65 4.96
CA THR A 271 10.27 -18.53 3.84
C THR A 271 9.69 -17.11 3.73
N ALA A 272 9.39 -16.46 4.85
CA ALA A 272 9.00 -15.05 4.88
C ALA A 272 10.12 -14.15 4.32
N ALA A 273 11.37 -14.34 4.74
CA ALA A 273 12.51 -13.59 4.20
C ALA A 273 12.66 -13.76 2.68
N HIS A 274 12.46 -14.97 2.16
CA HIS A 274 12.46 -15.21 0.71
C HIS A 274 11.32 -14.49 0.00
N ALA A 275 10.11 -14.50 0.56
CA ALA A 275 8.97 -13.78 0.01
C ALA A 275 9.23 -12.27 -0.09
N LEU A 276 9.73 -11.65 0.99
CA LEU A 276 10.14 -10.24 0.96
C LEU A 276 11.21 -9.98 -0.09
N SER A 277 12.24 -10.84 -0.16
CA SER A 277 13.32 -10.70 -1.15
C SER A 277 12.80 -10.75 -2.59
N LEU A 278 11.92 -11.71 -2.91
CA LEU A 278 11.34 -11.84 -4.25
C LEU A 278 10.46 -10.64 -4.59
N ALA A 279 9.68 -10.15 -3.63
CA ALA A 279 8.81 -8.99 -3.83
C ALA A 279 9.58 -7.70 -4.19
N THR A 280 10.84 -7.56 -3.75
CA THR A 280 11.68 -6.43 -4.20
C THR A 280 11.94 -6.42 -5.70
N SER A 281 11.83 -7.56 -6.40
CA SER A 281 11.94 -7.63 -7.86
C SER A 281 10.66 -7.17 -8.57
N LEU A 282 9.55 -7.04 -7.83
CA LEU A 282 8.26 -6.54 -8.32
C LEU A 282 8.04 -5.07 -7.93
N ALA A 283 8.82 -4.55 -6.97
CA ALA A 283 8.78 -3.17 -6.51
C ALA A 283 9.12 -2.19 -7.66
N SER A 284 8.11 -1.46 -8.14
CA SER A 284 8.25 -0.53 -9.26
C SER A 284 7.27 0.66 -9.12
N GLY A 285 7.15 1.50 -10.16
CA GLY A 285 6.19 2.61 -10.20
C GLY A 285 6.85 3.99 -10.20
N ALA A 286 6.64 4.74 -11.29
CA ALA A 286 7.24 6.06 -11.48
C ALA A 286 6.22 7.18 -11.18
N LYS A 287 6.60 8.17 -10.38
CA LYS A 287 5.77 9.37 -10.10
C LYS A 287 5.41 10.16 -11.35
N ARG A 288 6.19 10.05 -12.42
CA ARG A 288 5.88 10.66 -13.72
C ARG A 288 4.55 10.19 -14.31
N GLN A 289 4.00 9.08 -13.82
CA GLN A 289 2.71 8.55 -14.24
C GLN A 289 1.53 9.07 -13.41
N PHE A 290 1.76 9.95 -12.43
CA PHE A 290 0.68 10.60 -11.67
C PHE A 290 -0.20 11.45 -12.61
N GLY A 291 -1.50 11.51 -12.31
CA GLY A 291 -2.50 12.13 -13.20
C GLY A 291 -2.93 11.23 -14.36
N THR A 292 -2.57 9.94 -14.35
CA THR A 292 -3.01 8.94 -15.33
C THR A 292 -3.55 7.70 -14.61
N MET A 293 -4.23 6.82 -15.36
CA MET A 293 -4.69 5.50 -14.87
C MET A 293 -3.58 4.61 -14.30
N ALA A 294 -2.30 4.91 -14.55
CA ALA A 294 -1.20 4.13 -14.00
C ALA A 294 -0.94 4.39 -12.51
N LYS A 295 -1.33 5.54 -11.94
CA LYS A 295 -1.18 5.80 -10.50
C LYS A 295 -1.96 4.77 -9.66
N PRO A 296 -3.28 4.56 -9.86
CA PRO A 296 -4.00 3.51 -9.14
C PRO A 296 -3.48 2.10 -9.45
N LEU A 297 -3.08 1.84 -10.70
CA LEU A 297 -2.50 0.56 -11.08
C LEU A 297 -1.23 0.25 -10.28
N HIS A 298 -0.44 1.24 -9.86
CA HIS A 298 0.71 1.03 -9.00
C HIS A 298 0.35 0.36 -7.67
N ALA A 299 -0.79 0.73 -7.07
CA ALA A 299 -1.28 0.09 -5.84
C ALA A 299 -1.77 -1.33 -6.12
N GLY A 300 -2.45 -1.56 -7.24
CA GLY A 300 -2.85 -2.91 -7.65
C GLY A 300 -1.70 -3.85 -8.02
N LEU A 301 -0.59 -3.33 -8.55
CA LEU A 301 0.59 -4.15 -8.88
C LEU A 301 1.44 -4.52 -7.67
N ALA A 302 1.31 -3.77 -6.57
CA ALA A 302 2.06 -3.98 -5.33
C ALA A 302 1.44 -5.09 -4.49
#